data_AF-A0A924QID2-F1
#
_entry.id   AF-A0A924QID2-F1
#
_cell.length_a   1.000
_cell.length_b   1.000
_cell.length_c   1.000
_cell.angle_alpha   90.00
_cell.angle_beta   90.00
_cell.angle_gamma   90.00
#
_symmetry.space_group_name_H-M   'P 1'
#
loop_
_entity.id
_entity.type
_entity.pdbx_description
1 polymer ?
#
loop_
_entity_poly.entity_id
_entity_poly.type
_entity_poly.pdbx_seq_one_letter_code
_entity_poly.pdbx_strand_id
1 'polypeptide(L)' 'MRKPEIPVNTPVKTLQDETLNISGAFVITDQRGRIADIVATDMLTSNDVIHVVDKVILPKA' A
#
# COMPACT_ATOMS: atom_id res chain seq x y z
N MET A 1 14.55 -5.00 -16.81
CA MET A 1 13.47 -4.14 -16.29
C MET A 1 13.13 -4.66 -14.90
N ARG A 2 13.35 -3.88 -13.84
CA ARG A 2 13.05 -4.33 -12.47
C ARG A 2 11.53 -4.34 -12.35
N LYS A 3 10.94 -5.50 -12.06
CA LYS A 3 9.49 -5.60 -11.82
C LYS A 3 9.17 -4.67 -10.63
N PRO A 4 8.14 -3.81 -10.72
CA PRO A 4 7.65 -3.10 -9.55
C PRO A 4 7.33 -4.13 -8.45
N GLU A 5 7.79 -3.87 -7.25
CA GLU A 5 7.64 -4.79 -6.13
C GLU A 5 6.95 -4.04 -5.02
N ILE A 6 5.85 -4.61 -4.52
CA ILE A 6 5.18 -4.08 -3.34
C ILE A 6 6.15 -4.23 -2.18
N PRO A 7 6.47 -3.15 -1.45
CA PRO A 7 7.38 -3.19 -0.30
C PRO A 7 6.70 -3.88 0.89
N VAL A 8 6.68 -5.21 0.86
CA VAL A 8 6.12 -6.05 1.93
C VAL A 8 7.04 -6.06 3.14
N ASN A 9 6.43 -6.12 4.33
CA ASN A 9 7.09 -6.13 5.64
C ASN A 9 8.09 -4.98 5.85
N THR A 10 7.95 -3.91 5.06
CA THR A 10 8.79 -2.71 5.14
C THR A 10 7.88 -1.51 5.40
N PRO A 11 8.20 -0.64 6.39
CA PRO A 11 7.50 0.61 6.59
C PRO A 11 7.47 1.47 5.32
N VAL A 12 6.29 1.83 4.83
CA VAL A 12 6.11 2.73 3.68
C VAL A 12 5.70 4.11 4.18
N LYS A 13 6.51 5.13 3.90
CA LYS A 13 6.19 6.51 4.27
C LYS A 13 5.19 7.10 3.27
N THR A 14 4.08 7.62 3.78
CA THR A 14 3.09 8.37 3.01
C THR A 14 3.50 9.83 2.85
N LEU A 15 2.88 10.54 1.90
CA LEU A 15 3.06 11.98 1.74
C LEU A 15 2.46 12.79 2.91
N GLN A 16 1.65 12.17 3.78
CA GLN A 16 1.14 12.77 5.01
C GLN A 16 2.10 12.55 6.20
N ASP A 17 3.33 12.13 5.93
CA ASP A 17 4.37 11.81 6.92
C ASP A 17 4.08 10.61 7.85
N GLU A 18 2.99 9.89 7.59
CA GLU A 18 2.59 8.69 8.31
C GLU A 18 3.14 7.41 7.66
N THR A 19 3.22 6.33 8.43
CA THR A 19 3.69 5.02 7.94
C THR A 19 2.55 4.04 7.69
N LEU A 20 2.59 3.38 6.53
CA LEU A 20 1.76 2.23 6.20
C LEU A 20 2.58 0.94 6.25
N ASN A 21 1.98 -0.10 6.79
CA ASN A 21 2.57 -1.44 6.81
C ASN A 21 1.81 -2.33 5.84
N ILE A 22 2.55 -2.97 4.93
CA ILE A 22 2.00 -3.94 3.98
C ILE A 22 2.53 -5.30 4.38
N SER A 23 1.66 -6.25 4.68
CA SER A 23 2.08 -7.62 5.01
C SER A 23 2.45 -8.43 3.76
N GLY A 24 3.17 -9.53 3.95
CA GLY A 24 3.46 -10.50 2.89
C GLY A 24 2.22 -11.16 2.27
N ALA A 25 1.04 -10.99 2.87
CA ALA A 25 -0.23 -11.46 2.33
C ALA A 25 -0.92 -10.42 1.41
N PHE A 26 -0.23 -9.33 1.04
CA PHE A 26 -0.80 -8.21 0.27
C PHE A 26 -1.97 -7.52 0.98
N VAL A 27 -1.86 -7.41 2.29
CA VAL A 27 -2.83 -6.76 3.15
C VAL A 27 -2.21 -5.51 3.77
N ILE A 28 -2.96 -4.41 3.73
CA ILE A 28 -2.65 -3.16 4.42
C ILE A 28 -3.45 -3.09 5.70
N THR A 29 -2.77 -2.82 6.81
CA THR A 29 -3.43 -2.41 8.05
C THR A 29 -3.30 -0.90 8.18
N ASP A 30 -4.43 -0.19 8.15
CA ASP A 30 -4.43 1.26 8.30
C ASP A 30 -4.18 1.68 9.76
N GLN A 31 -4.05 3.00 9.96
CA GLN A 31 -3.73 3.55 11.28
C GLN A 31 -4.88 3.45 12.30
N ARG A 32 -6.07 3.07 11.83
CA ARG A 32 -7.25 2.79 12.66
C ARG A 32 -7.41 1.29 12.92
N GLY A 33 -6.44 0.47 12.53
CA GLY A 33 -6.44 -0.99 12.72
C GLY A 33 -7.36 -1.74 11.76
N ARG A 34 -7.81 -1.11 10.67
CA ARG A 34 -8.68 -1.74 9.66
C ARG A 34 -7.82 -2.39 8.59
N ILE A 35 -8.35 -3.50 8.08
CA ILE A 35 -7.70 -4.36 7.09
C ILE A 35 -8.20 -3.99 5.69
N ALA A 36 -7.30 -3.76 4.73
CA ALA A 36 -7.60 -3.54 3.31
C ALA A 36 -6.76 -4.49 2.46
N ASP A 37 -7.39 -5.15 1.49
CA ASP A 37 -6.74 -6.10 0.60
C ASP A 37 -6.26 -5.38 -0.67
N ILE A 38 -5.06 -5.72 -1.13
CA ILE A 38 -4.57 -5.29 -2.44
C ILE A 38 -5.07 -6.28 -3.49
N VAL A 39 -5.99 -5.84 -4.36
CA VAL A 39 -6.71 -6.69 -5.32
C VAL A 39 -6.10 -6.69 -6.72
N ALA A 40 -5.26 -5.70 -7.04
CA ALA A 40 -4.48 -5.68 -8.27
C ALA A 40 -3.15 -4.94 -8.03
N THR A 41 -2.10 -5.37 -8.72
CA THR A 41 -0.74 -4.87 -8.52
C THR A 41 -0.10 -4.46 -9.84
N ASP A 42 0.96 -3.67 -9.76
CA ASP A 42 1.90 -3.41 -10.86
C ASP A 42 1.25 -2.76 -12.10
N MET A 43 0.22 -1.93 -11.89
CA MET A 43 -0.36 -1.12 -12.97
C MET A 43 0.58 0.04 -13.28
N LEU A 44 1.34 -0.10 -14.37
CA LEU A 44 2.32 0.89 -14.81
C LEU A 44 1.65 2.18 -15.27
N THR A 45 2.16 3.32 -14.80
CA THR A 45 1.82 4.65 -15.30
C THR A 45 3.07 5.33 -15.88
N SER A 46 2.92 6.53 -16.42
CA SER A 46 4.04 7.29 -16.98
C SER A 46 5.10 7.70 -15.95
N ASN A 47 4.73 7.74 -14.68
CA ASN A 47 5.56 8.24 -13.60
C ASN A 47 5.87 7.20 -12.51
N ASP A 48 4.98 6.24 -12.26
CA ASP A 48 5.17 5.25 -11.22
C ASP A 48 4.20 4.06 -11.41
N VAL A 49 3.78 3.43 -10.32
CA VAL A 49 2.93 2.24 -10.29
C VAL A 49 1.73 2.42 -9.39
N ILE A 50 0.60 1.86 -9.80
CA ILE A 50 -0.63 1.81 -9.02
C ILE A 50 -0.84 0.38 -8.49
N HIS A 51 -1.26 0.31 -7.23
CA HIS A 51 -1.81 -0.89 -6.59
C HIS A 51 -3.25 -0.59 -6.16
N VAL A 52 -4.19 -1.47 -6.53
CA VAL A 52 -5.62 -1.29 -6.27
C VAL A 52 -5.97 -1.92 -4.93
N VAL A 53 -6.72 -1.20 -4.09
CA VAL A 53 -7.20 -1.66 -2.79
C VAL A 53 -8.72 -1.76 -2.78
N ASP A 54 -9.26 -2.71 -2.02
CA ASP A 54 -10.70 -2.93 -1.87
C ASP A 54 -11.36 -1.96 -0.87
N LYS A 55 -10.55 -1.23 -0.09
CA LYS A 55 -11.01 -0.39 1.02
C LYS A 55 -10.22 0.89 1.14
N VAL A 56 -10.93 1.97 1.43
CA VAL A 56 -10.35 3.31 1.68
C VAL A 56 -9.46 3.25 2.92
N ILE A 57 -8.21 3.68 2.77
CA ILE A 57 -7.24 3.86 3.86
C ILE A 57 -7.58 5.15 4.61
N LEU A 58 -7.68 5.06 5.94
CA LEU A 58 -7.94 6.23 6.78
C LEU A 58 -6.72 6.53 7.68
N PRO A 59 -6.34 7.81 7.80
CA PRO A 59 -5.26 8.21 8.70
C PRO A 59 -5.70 8.17 10.17
N LYS A 60 -4.72 8.30 11.06
CA LYS A 60 -4.95 8.67 12.46
C LYS A 60 -5.55 10.09 12.49
N ALA A 61 -6.51 10.29 13.41
CA ALA A 61 -7.15 11.60 13.60
C ALA A 61 -6.14 12.68 14.01
#